data_AF-A0A3D5D3T2-F1
#
_entry.id   AF-A0A3D5D3T2-F1
#
_cell.length_a   1.000
_cell.length_b   1.000
_cell.length_c   1.000
_cell.angle_alpha   90.00
_cell.angle_beta   90.00
_cell.angle_gamma   90.00
#
_symmetry.space_group_name_H-M   'P 1'
#
loop_
_entity.id
_entity.type
_entity.pdbx_description
1 polymer ?
#
loop_
_entity_poly.entity_id
_entity_poly.type
_entity_poly.pdbx_seq_one_letter_code
_entity_poly.pdbx_strand_id
1 'polypeptide(L)' 'MAEPNLQLVLTGNDFLITADDLAWFRERFGDRVIYTEKGGHMGQLWRPEVKKKIANAMRPAQP' A
#
# COMPACT_ATOMS: atom_id res chain seq x y z
N MET A 1 -6.38 3.44 -16.03
CA MET A 1 -6.01 4.00 -14.71
C MET A 1 -6.50 3.08 -13.58
N ALA A 2 -5.92 3.05 -12.38
CA ALA A 2 -6.46 2.22 -11.28
C ALA A 2 -7.64 2.98 -10.65
N GLU A 3 -8.59 2.27 -10.04
CA GLU A 3 -9.82 2.90 -9.52
C GLU A 3 -9.44 4.00 -8.49
N PRO A 4 -9.99 5.23 -8.59
CA PRO A 4 -9.53 6.38 -7.80
C PRO A 4 -9.65 6.23 -6.27
N ASN A 5 -10.64 5.48 -5.81
CA ASN A 5 -10.93 5.23 -4.39
C ASN A 5 -10.27 3.94 -3.86
N LEU A 6 -9.55 3.20 -4.70
CA LEU A 6 -8.78 2.04 -4.30
C LEU A 6 -7.42 2.46 -3.72
N GLN A 7 -7.08 1.93 -2.55
CA GLN A 7 -5.80 2.13 -1.86
C GLN A 7 -5.04 0.81 -1.82
N LEU A 8 -3.72 0.86 -2.01
CA LEU A 8 -2.86 -0.31 -1.99
C LEU A 8 -1.93 -0.27 -0.78
N VAL A 9 -1.87 -1.37 -0.02
CA VAL A 9 -0.83 -1.59 1.00
C VAL A 9 0.18 -2.54 0.42
N LEU A 10 1.45 -2.15 0.40
CA LEU A 10 2.51 -2.87 -0.32
C LEU A 10 3.79 -2.91 0.50
N THR A 11 4.52 -4.03 0.43
CA THR A 11 5.86 -4.10 1.04
C THR A 11 6.93 -4.47 0.03
N GLY A 12 8.13 -3.89 0.21
CA GLY A 12 9.24 -4.04 -0.73
C GLY A 12 9.91 -5.41 -0.74
N ASN A 13 9.70 -6.20 0.31
CA ASN A 13 10.32 -7.51 0.47
C ASN A 13 9.28 -8.64 0.57
N ASP A 14 8.10 -8.46 -0.03
CA ASP A 14 7.16 -9.56 -0.26
C ASP A 14 7.74 -10.52 -1.29
N PHE A 15 7.98 -11.76 -0.89
CA PHE A 15 8.60 -12.79 -1.72
C PHE A 15 7.63 -13.42 -2.73
N LEU A 16 6.33 -13.17 -2.61
CA LEU A 16 5.32 -13.69 -3.54
C LEU A 16 5.13 -12.81 -4.79
N ILE A 17 5.69 -11.60 -4.81
CA ILE A 17 5.62 -10.69 -5.94
C ILE A 17 7.01 -10.35 -6.45
N THR A 18 7.15 -10.15 -7.75
CA THR A 18 8.44 -9.84 -8.36
C THR A 18 8.79 -8.36 -8.22
N ALA A 19 10.04 -8.01 -8.52
CA ALA A 19 10.46 -6.61 -8.58
C ALA A 19 9.69 -5.83 -9.66
N ASP A 20 9.34 -6.48 -10.78
CA ASP A 20 8.57 -5.87 -11.86
C ASP A 20 7.12 -5.63 -11.43
N ASP A 21 6.49 -6.56 -10.71
CA ASP A 21 5.17 -6.36 -10.12
C ASP A 21 5.19 -5.18 -9.13
N LEU A 22 6.22 -5.12 -8.28
CA LEU A 22 6.39 -4.04 -7.32
C LEU A 22 6.50 -2.68 -8.02
N ALA A 23 7.31 -2.59 -9.08
CA ALA A 23 7.45 -1.39 -9.89
C ALA A 23 6.11 -1.01 -10.54
N TRP A 24 5.41 -1.98 -11.14
CA TRP A 24 4.12 -1.79 -11.76
C TRP A 24 3.09 -1.23 -10.77
N PHE A 25 2.98 -1.82 -9.56
CA PHE A 25 2.07 -1.34 -8.53
C PHE A 25 2.36 0.10 -8.10
N ARG A 26 3.64 0.44 -7.88
CA ARG A 26 4.04 1.77 -7.45
C ARG A 26 3.75 2.83 -8.51
N GLU A 27 4.02 2.54 -9.77
CA GLU A 27 3.68 3.44 -10.89
C GLU A 27 2.16 3.61 -11.02
N ARG A 28 1.41 2.50 -10.93
CA ARG A 28 -0.03 2.47 -11.24
C ARG A 28 -0.90 3.14 -10.20
N PHE A 29 -0.49 3.07 -8.93
CA PHE A 29 -1.22 3.61 -7.79
C PHE A 29 -0.70 4.97 -7.32
N GLY A 30 0.58 5.29 -7.58
CA GLY A 30 1.18 6.58 -7.21
C GLY A 30 1.04 6.85 -5.71
N ASP A 31 0.46 8.01 -5.36
CA ASP A 31 0.28 8.45 -3.97
C ASP A 31 -0.73 7.61 -3.17
N ARG A 32 -1.45 6.68 -3.81
CA ARG A 32 -2.42 5.76 -3.17
C ARG A 32 -1.78 4.46 -2.69
N VAL A 33 -0.47 4.46 -2.50
CA VAL A 33 0.28 3.32 -1.95
C VAL A 33 0.75 3.63 -0.53
N ILE A 34 0.31 2.82 0.43
CA ILE A 34 0.91 2.73 1.75
C ILE A 34 2.06 1.72 1.66
N TYR A 35 3.27 2.23 1.44
CA TYR A 35 4.46 1.41 1.25
C TYR A 35 5.31 1.28 2.52
N THR A 36 5.83 0.08 2.79
CA THR A 36 6.93 -0.15 3.72
C THR A 36 8.03 -0.98 3.08
N GLU A 37 9.29 -0.61 3.29
CA GLU A 37 10.43 -1.34 2.71
C GLU A 37 10.49 -2.81 3.19
N LYS A 38 10.08 -3.05 4.45
CA LYS A 38 10.08 -4.37 5.08
C LYS A 38 8.71 -4.70 5.66
N GLY A 39 8.36 -5.98 5.62
CA GLY A 39 7.12 -6.54 6.17
C GLY A 39 6.82 -7.95 5.69
N GLY A 40 7.45 -8.38 4.60
CA GLY A 40 7.17 -9.65 3.95
C GLY A 40 5.74 -9.69 3.44
N HIS A 41 5.28 -10.89 3.07
CA HIS A 41 3.95 -11.04 2.47
C HIS A 41 2.80 -10.56 3.35
N MET A 42 2.88 -10.80 4.67
CA MET A 42 1.85 -10.38 5.63
C MET A 42 1.90 -8.86 5.94
N GLY A 43 2.93 -8.18 5.42
CA GLY A 43 3.20 -6.78 5.67
C GLY A 43 3.44 -6.46 7.14
N GLN A 44 2.97 -5.28 7.56
CA GLN A 44 3.14 -4.80 8.92
C GLN A 44 1.81 -4.32 9.51
N LEU A 45 0.71 -5.01 9.18
CA LEU A 45 -0.65 -4.59 9.54
C LEU A 45 -0.91 -4.51 11.05
N TRP A 46 -0.09 -5.19 11.87
CA TRP A 46 -0.18 -5.11 13.32
C TRP A 46 0.34 -3.77 13.88
N ARG A 47 1.22 -3.09 13.14
CA ARG A 47 1.89 -1.87 13.58
C ARG A 47 0.92 -0.68 13.67
N PRO A 48 0.91 0.07 14.78
CA PRO A 48 -0.02 1.19 14.97
C PRO A 48 0.02 2.24 13.84
N GLU A 49 1.21 2.52 13.31
CA GLU A 49 1.42 3.48 12.23
C GLU A 49 0.77 3.04 10.91
N VAL A 50 0.85 1.74 10.58
CA VAL A 50 0.23 1.18 9.37
C VAL A 50 -1.30 1.18 9.52
N LYS A 51 -1.80 0.77 10.70
CA LYS A 51 -3.24 0.84 11.01
C LYS A 51 -3.79 2.25 10.87
N LYS A 52 -3.07 3.26 11.37
CA LYS A 52 -3.47 4.67 11.26
C LYS A 52 -3.49 5.14 9.81
N LYS A 53 -2.50 4.76 8.99
CA LYS A 53 -2.49 5.09 7.56
C LYS A 53 -3.69 4.47 6.82
N ILE A 54 -3.97 3.18 7.06
CA ILE A 54 -5.13 2.49 6.47
C ILE A 54 -6.44 3.16 6.91
N ALA A 55 -6.61 3.45 8.20
CA ALA A 55 -7.79 4.13 8.71
C ALA A 55 -7.99 5.51 8.08
N ASN A 56 -6.91 6.28 7.88
CA ASN A 56 -6.98 7.58 7.21
C ASN A 56 -7.32 7.46 5.72
N ALA A 57 -6.80 6.44 5.05
CA ALA A 57 -7.05 6.21 3.63
C ALA A 57 -8.48 5.73 3.32
N MET A 58 -9.17 5.14 4.31
CA MET A 58 -10.58 4.74 4.20
C MET A 58 -11.57 5.85 4.59
N ARG A 59 -11.09 6.96 5.17
CA ARG A 59 -11.98 8.07 5.50
C ARG A 59 -12.48 8.71 4.20
N PRO A 60 -13.78 9.06 4.11
CA PRO A 60 -14.28 9.83 2.98
C PRO A 60 -13.47 11.13 2.86
N ALA A 61 -13.21 11.56 1.63
CA ALA A 61 -12.59 12.85 1.37
C ALA A 61 -13.39 13.92 2.14
N GLN A 62 -12.72 14.58 3.08
CA GLN A 62 -13.33 15.68 3.83
C GLN A 62 -13.58 16.82 2.82
N PRO A 63 -14.78 17.43 2.82
CA PRO A 63 -15.11 18.50 1.89
C PRO A 63 -14.17 19.70 2.00
#